data_AF-A0A0B4EJK8-F1
#
_entry.id   AF-A0A0B4EJK8-F1
#
_cell.length_a   1.000
_cell.length_b   1.000
_cell.length_c   1.000
_cell.angle_alpha   90.00
_cell.angle_beta   90.00
_cell.angle_gamma   90.00
#
_symmetry.space_group_name_H-M   'P 1'
#
loop_
_entity.id
_entity.type
_entity.pdbx_description
1 polymer ?
#
loop_
_entity_poly.entity_id
_entity_poly.type
_entity_poly.pdbx_seq_one_letter_code
_entity_poly.pdbx_strand_id
1 'polypeptide(L)'
;MVSLFQILMLILDVVWFFIIAHVIMSWLINFQVLNLHQQLVGQIWYGLNRILEPLYAPVRRILPNMGGIDLAPLAVLIGVYALRIILVNNVSAFY
;
A
#
# COMPACT_ATOMS: atom_id res chain seq x y z
N MET A 1 5.61 26.54 -6.43
CA MET A 1 6.39 25.26 -6.37
C MET A 1 5.60 24.03 -6.86
N VAL A 2 5.10 24.04 -8.10
CA VAL A 2 4.23 22.96 -8.64
C VAL A 2 4.95 21.61 -8.78
N SER A 3 6.26 21.61 -9.10
CA SER A 3 7.06 20.40 -9.21
C SER A 3 7.12 19.60 -7.90
N LEU A 4 7.15 20.27 -6.74
CA LEU A 4 7.13 19.60 -5.44
C LEU A 4 5.81 18.86 -5.21
N PHE A 5 4.68 19.50 -5.52
CA PHE A 5 3.37 18.87 -5.46
C PHE A 5 3.29 17.62 -6.37
N GLN A 6 3.82 17.73 -7.60
CA GLN A 6 3.86 16.60 -8.54
C GLN A 6 4.71 15.44 -8.02
N ILE A 7 5.87 15.72 -7.42
CA ILE A 7 6.73 14.68 -6.83
C ILE A 7 6.02 14.00 -5.65
N LEU A 8 5.32 14.76 -4.79
CA LEU A 8 4.54 14.18 -3.69
C LEU A 8 3.41 13.28 -4.21
N MET A 9 2.68 13.72 -5.24
CA MET A 9 1.64 12.91 -5.88
C MET A 9 2.21 11.63 -6.49
N LEU A 10 3.36 11.71 -7.19
CA LEU A 10 4.06 10.57 -7.74
C LEU A 10 4.40 9.53 -6.65
N ILE A 11 4.91 9.99 -5.50
CA ILE A 11 5.23 9.08 -4.38
C ILE A 11 3.96 8.38 -3.89
N LEU A 12 2.85 9.11 -3.74
CA LEU A 12 1.57 8.52 -3.34
C LEU A 12 1.00 7.57 -4.41
N ASP A 13 1.26 7.79 -5.69
CA ASP A 13 0.95 6.87 -6.81
C ASP A 13 1.75 5.58 -6.73
N VAL A 14 3.05 5.68 -6.48
CA VAL A 14 3.91 4.51 -6.31
C VAL A 14 3.47 3.69 -5.09
N VAL A 15 3.24 4.33 -3.94
CA VAL A 15 2.77 3.64 -2.73
C VAL A 15 1.43 2.95 -2.98
N TRP A 16 0.48 3.64 -3.60
CA TRP A 16 -0.83 3.07 -3.95
C TRP A 16 -0.68 1.84 -4.85
N PHE A 17 0.18 1.90 -5.88
CA PHE A 17 0.43 0.78 -6.79
C PHE A 17 0.95 -0.46 -6.04
N PHE A 18 1.95 -0.28 -5.17
CA PHE A 18 2.50 -1.40 -4.40
C PHE A 18 1.46 -2.03 -3.45
N ILE A 19 0.63 -1.22 -2.81
CA ILE A 19 -0.46 -1.71 -1.95
C ILE A 19 -1.46 -2.54 -2.77
N ILE A 20 -1.89 -2.03 -3.93
CA ILE A 20 -2.81 -2.77 -4.81
C ILE A 20 -2.17 -4.07 -5.30
N ALA A 21 -0.91 -4.05 -5.72
CA ALA A 21 -0.19 -5.26 -6.12
C ALA A 21 -0.14 -6.30 -4.99
N HIS A 22 0.09 -5.86 -3.75
CA HIS A 22 0.07 -6.73 -2.57
C HIS A 22 -1.31 -7.32 -2.29
N VAL A 23 -2.38 -6.52 -2.35
CA VAL A 23 -3.76 -7.00 -2.16
C VAL A 23 -4.15 -8.03 -3.24
N ILE A 24 -3.84 -7.75 -4.50
CA ILE A 24 -4.10 -8.67 -5.61
C ILE A 24 -3.31 -9.97 -5.40
N MET A 25 -2.01 -9.90 -5.11
CA MET A 25 -1.20 -11.09 -4.81
C MET A 25 -1.77 -11.88 -3.63
N SER A 26 -2.21 -11.21 -2.57
CA SER A 26 -2.82 -11.84 -1.40
C SER A 26 -4.08 -12.63 -1.79
N TRP A 27 -4.96 -12.06 -2.61
CA TRP A 27 -6.13 -12.79 -3.12
C TRP A 27 -5.75 -13.95 -4.03
N LEU A 28 -4.82 -13.75 -4.97
CA LEU A 28 -4.38 -14.81 -5.87
C LEU A 28 -3.76 -16.00 -5.12
N ILE A 29 -3.00 -15.74 -4.04
CA ILE A 29 -2.44 -16.79 -3.19
C ILE A 29 -3.55 -17.46 -2.37
N ASN A 30 -4.47 -16.69 -1.77
CA ASN A 30 -5.54 -17.22 -0.93
C ASN A 30 -6.52 -18.10 -1.73
N PHE A 31 -6.87 -17.70 -2.95
CA PHE A 31 -7.67 -18.48 -3.89
C PHE A 31 -6.89 -19.61 -4.58
N GLN A 32 -5.65 -19.89 -4.15
CA GLN A 32 -4.79 -20.94 -4.70
C GLN A 32 -4.49 -20.81 -6.20
N VAL A 33 -4.65 -19.62 -6.78
CA VAL A 33 -4.29 -19.32 -8.18
C VAL A 33 -2.78 -19.23 -8.32
N LEU A 34 -2.10 -18.64 -7.34
CA LEU A 34 -0.65 -18.55 -7.27
C LEU A 34 -0.10 -19.40 -6.14
N ASN A 35 0.99 -20.12 -6.43
CA ASN A 35 1.63 -21.00 -5.47
C ASN A 35 2.96 -20.41 -4.98
N LEU A 36 3.06 -20.13 -3.68
CA LEU A 36 4.26 -19.58 -3.04
C LEU A 36 5.48 -20.51 -3.10
N HIS A 37 5.30 -21.80 -3.36
CA HIS A 37 6.41 -22.73 -3.57
C HIS A 37 7.17 -22.45 -4.87
N GLN A 38 6.55 -21.74 -5.83
CA GLN A 38 7.24 -21.28 -7.02
C GLN A 38 8.19 -20.13 -6.65
N GLN A 39 9.47 -20.29 -6.93
CA GLN A 39 10.52 -19.35 -6.52
C GLN A 39 10.23 -17.90 -6.92
N LEU A 40 9.73 -17.67 -8.15
CA LEU A 40 9.40 -16.33 -8.64
C LEU A 40 8.24 -15.69 -7.85
N VAL A 41 7.15 -16.42 -7.65
CA VAL A 41 5.96 -15.94 -6.92
C VAL A 41 6.32 -15.65 -5.47
N GLY A 42 7.05 -16.56 -4.82
CA GLY A 42 7.54 -16.37 -3.46
C GLY A 42 8.43 -15.14 -3.34
N GLN A 43 9.42 -14.97 -4.24
CA GLN A 43 10.30 -13.79 -4.23
C GLN A 43 9.54 -12.48 -4.38
N ILE A 44 8.57 -12.41 -5.30
CA ILE A 44 7.72 -11.22 -5.47
C ILE A 44 6.91 -10.98 -4.19
N TRP A 45 6.29 -12.01 -3.64
CA TRP A 45 5.50 -11.90 -2.41
C TRP A 45 6.32 -11.41 -1.22
N TYR A 46 7.49 -12.01 -0.96
CA TYR A 46 8.37 -11.59 0.12
C TYR A 46 8.96 -10.18 -0.11
N GLY A 47 9.29 -9.85 -1.37
CA GLY A 47 9.74 -8.51 -1.75
C GLY A 47 8.68 -7.45 -1.48
N LEU A 48 7.44 -7.68 -1.92
CA LEU A 48 6.31 -6.79 -1.66
C LEU A 48 6.06 -6.61 -0.16
N ASN A 49 6.05 -7.71 0.61
CA ASN A 49 5.87 -7.62 2.06
C ASN A 49 6.99 -6.80 2.71
N ARG A 50 8.25 -7.01 2.35
CA ARG A 50 9.38 -6.28 2.94
C ARG A 50 9.35 -4.78 2.62
N ILE A 51 8.89 -4.41 1.42
CA ILE A 51 8.74 -3.00 1.01
C ILE A 51 7.59 -2.34 1.78
N LEU A 52 6.48 -3.05 1.99
CA LEU A 52 5.27 -2.51 2.62
C LEU A 52 5.24 -2.65 4.14
N GLU A 53 6.07 -3.52 4.72
CA GLU A 53 6.11 -3.76 6.17
C GLU A 53 6.37 -2.50 7.01
N PRO A 54 7.25 -1.55 6.63
CA PRO A 54 7.41 -0.30 7.35
C PRO A 54 6.14 0.56 7.38
N LEU A 55 5.28 0.46 6.36
CA LEU A 55 3.99 1.14 6.29
C LEU A 55 2.90 0.36 7.05
N TYR A 56 2.90 -0.96 6.95
CA TYR A 56 1.85 -1.81 7.51
C TYR A 56 2.04 -2.08 9.01
N ALA A 57 3.27 -2.25 9.50
CA ALA A 57 3.53 -2.60 10.89
C ALA A 57 3.02 -1.55 11.89
N PRO A 58 3.19 -0.23 11.67
CA PRO A 58 2.60 0.79 12.54
C PRO A 58 1.07 0.75 12.50
N VAL A 59 0.47 0.55 11.33
CA VAL A 59 -1.00 0.52 11.18
C VAL A 59 -1.59 -0.71 11.87
N ARG A 60 -0.95 -1.89 11.75
CA ARG A 60 -1.37 -3.11 12.45
C ARG A 60 -1.36 -2.97 13.98
N ARG A 61 -0.50 -2.11 14.55
CA ARG A 61 -0.47 -1.85 16.00
C ARG A 61 -1.66 -1.02 16.49
N ILE A 62 -2.27 -0.24 15.59
CA ILE A 62 -3.41 0.63 15.91
C ILE A 62 -4.73 -0.11 15.65
N LEU A 63 -4.74 -1.00 14.66
CA LEU A 63 -5.92 -1.81 14.35
C LEU A 63 -6.22 -2.82 15.47
N PRO A 64 -7.50 -3.02 15.82
CA PRO A 64 -7.89 -4.09 16.74
C PRO A 64 -7.58 -5.47 16.14
N ASN A 65 -7.41 -6.49 16.98
CA ASN A 65 -7.12 -7.86 16.51
C ASN A 65 -8.32 -8.42 15.72
N MET A 66 -8.21 -8.53 14.39
CA MET A 66 -9.31 -8.88 13.49
C MET A 66 -9.41 -10.37 13.13
N GLY A 67 -9.02 -11.26 14.05
CA GLY A 67 -9.27 -12.70 13.89
C GLY A 67 -8.60 -13.35 12.67
N GLY A 68 -7.42 -12.86 12.25
CA GLY A 68 -6.63 -13.47 11.17
C GLY A 68 -6.77 -12.81 9.79
N ILE A 69 -7.65 -11.83 9.63
CA ILE A 69 -7.72 -11.02 8.40
C ILE A 69 -6.83 -9.78 8.56
N ASP A 70 -5.86 -9.62 7.66
CA ASP A 70 -4.99 -8.43 7.64
C ASP A 70 -5.70 -7.27 6.93
N LEU A 71 -6.30 -6.36 7.69
CA LEU A 71 -6.89 -5.13 7.16
C LEU A 71 -5.89 -3.98 7.03
N ALA A 72 -4.62 -4.17 7.38
CA ALA A 72 -3.63 -3.11 7.27
C ALA A 72 -3.48 -2.56 5.85
N PRO A 73 -3.44 -3.37 4.77
CA PRO A 73 -3.37 -2.86 3.40
C PRO A 73 -4.51 -1.89 3.08
N LEU A 74 -5.74 -2.22 3.50
CA LEU A 74 -6.91 -1.38 3.27
C LEU A 74 -6.83 -0.08 4.06
N ALA A 75 -6.46 -0.15 5.33
CA ALA A 75 -6.30 1.03 6.18
C ALA A 75 -5.21 1.98 5.64
N VAL A 76 -4.08 1.43 5.16
CA VAL A 76 -3.02 2.24 4.54
C VAL A 76 -3.50 2.85 3.22
N LEU A 77 -4.24 2.11 2.40
CA LEU A 77 -4.82 2.63 1.16
C LEU A 77 -5.74 3.84 1.43
N ILE A 78 -6.58 3.75 2.46
CA ILE A 78 -7.44 4.86 2.91
C ILE A 78 -6.58 6.05 3.34
N GLY A 79 -5.51 5.82 4.10
CA GLY A 79 -4.55 6.86 4.49
C GLY A 79 -3.91 7.56 3.29
N VAL A 80 -3.49 6.79 2.29
CA VAL A 80 -2.93 7.34 1.03
C VAL A 80 -3.96 8.19 0.30
N TYR A 81 -5.21 7.74 0.18
CA TYR A 81 -6.28 8.53 -0.43
C TYR A 81 -6.58 9.82 0.34
N ALA A 82 -6.62 9.75 1.68
CA ALA A 82 -6.81 10.93 2.51
C ALA A 82 -5.69 11.96 2.30
N LEU A 83 -4.42 11.50 2.23
CA LEU A 83 -3.28 12.37 1.93
C LEU A 83 -3.40 13.03 0.54
N ARG A 84 -3.84 12.28 -0.48
CA ARG A 84 -4.08 12.86 -1.82
C ARG A 84 -5.15 13.94 -1.78
N ILE A 85 -6.28 13.70 -1.11
CA ILE A 85 -7.37 14.67 -0.99
C ILE A 85 -6.84 15.95 -0.33
N ILE A 86 -6.07 15.82 0.75
CA ILE A 86 -5.47 16.96 1.44
C ILE A 86 -4.52 17.71 0.50
N LEU A 87 -3.61 17.03 -0.18
CA LEU A 87 -2.65 17.69 -1.08
C LEU A 87 -3.35 18.40 -2.24
N VAL A 88 -4.30 17.74 -2.90
CA VAL A 88 -5.03 18.29 -4.05
C VAL A 88 -5.85 19.51 -3.64
N ASN A 89 -6.57 19.45 -2.51
CA ASN A 89 -7.36 20.57 -2.03
C ASN A 89 -6.48 21.77 -1.63
N ASN A 90 -5.26 21.52 -1.16
CA ASN A 90 -4.29 22.54 -0.78
C ASN A 90 -3.28 22.84 -1.89
N VAL A 91 -3.56 22.48 -3.15
CA VAL A 91 -2.68 22.77 -4.29
C VAL A 91 -2.38 24.26 -4.43
N SER A 92 -3.29 25.12 -3.96
CA SER A 92 -3.14 26.57 -3.96
C SER A 92 -1.91 27.04 -3.16
N ALA A 93 -1.52 26.30 -2.12
CA ALA A 93 -0.33 26.58 -1.32
C ALA A 93 0.98 26.29 -2.07
N PHE A 94 0.91 25.60 -3.21
CA PHE A 94 2.05 25.24 -4.05
C PHE A 94 2.19 26.13 -5.30
N TYR A 95 1.38 27.17 -5.47
CA TYR A 95 1.64 28.20 -6.49
C TYR A 95 2.83 29.06 -6.06
#